data_AF-A0A2V9KCS0-F1
#
_entry.id   AF-A0A2V9KCS0-F1
#
_cell.length_a   1.000
_cell.length_b   1.000
_cell.length_c   1.000
_cell.angle_alpha   90.00
_cell.angle_beta   90.00
_cell.angle_gamma   90.00
#
_symmetry.space_group_name_H-M   'P 1'
#
loop_
_entity.id
_entity.type
_entity.pdbx_description
1 polymer ?
#
loop_
_entity_poly.entity_id
_entity_poly.type
_entity_poly.pdbx_seq_one_letter_code
_entity_poly.pdbx_strand_id
1 'polypeptide(L)'
;PDAFWHGDRAGSGPAGRFEAGRDEQESLLKLNLWLGRTLWGMFVRDDQVALDYLSSRPEVDRARIGATGMSMGSTRAWWLGAVDERVAAVAAVACLTRYQNLIRHGQLRQHGVYYFVSGLLRRFDTDGVLALLAPRPFLALTGDLDAGSPADGIRVIEEKVGRVYAALGAADRFRSVVYPEVGHAYTPEMRREVLAWFARWLKPRREASGAQGRDPGRALFEAHCASCHESDGRGTEGGPPPLQGSPWVTGPESRLIKIALHGVRGKIEVNGRTYNLEMPGFGKVLTDDEIAGLLSFVRGNWGAPRAPIAAKSVDRVRAATRERADYWTVEELLEDR
;
A
#
# COMPACT_ATOMS: atom_id res chain seq x y z
N PRO A 1 -13.60 15.05 8.31
CA PRO A 1 -14.11 15.47 9.63
C PRO A 1 -12.97 15.79 10.58
N ASP A 2 -13.16 16.75 11.49
CA ASP A 2 -12.17 17.07 12.52
C ASP A 2 -11.88 15.86 13.41
N ALA A 3 -10.76 15.90 14.13
CA ALA A 3 -10.53 14.94 15.21
C ALA A 3 -11.62 15.07 16.27
N PHE A 4 -11.91 14.00 17.03
CA PHE A 4 -12.83 14.10 18.17
C PHE A 4 -12.44 15.27 19.09
N TRP A 5 -13.43 15.86 19.77
CA TRP A 5 -13.29 17.01 20.70
C TRP A 5 -12.62 18.27 20.11
N HIS A 6 -12.46 18.34 18.78
CA HIS A 6 -11.94 19.50 18.06
C HIS A 6 -12.92 19.95 16.97
N GLY A 7 -12.89 21.26 16.67
CA GLY A 7 -13.70 21.88 15.61
C GLY A 7 -15.17 21.48 15.68
N ASP A 8 -15.71 20.97 14.57
CA ASP A 8 -17.12 20.60 14.45
C ASP A 8 -17.52 19.39 15.31
N ARG A 9 -16.54 18.69 15.91
CA ARG A 9 -16.76 17.54 16.80
C ARG A 9 -16.50 17.86 18.26
N ALA A 10 -16.19 19.10 18.60
CA ALA A 10 -16.11 19.54 19.99
C ALA A 10 -17.50 19.52 20.64
N GLY A 11 -17.59 19.00 21.87
CA GLY A 11 -18.87 18.88 22.59
C GLY A 11 -19.82 17.84 21.97
N SER A 12 -19.28 16.82 21.31
CA SER A 12 -20.03 15.67 20.79
C SER A 12 -19.87 14.40 21.63
N GLY A 13 -19.10 14.50 22.73
CA GLY A 13 -18.92 13.47 23.73
C GLY A 13 -20.18 13.13 24.54
N PRO A 14 -20.08 12.19 25.49
CA PRO A 14 -21.20 11.71 26.29
C PRO A 14 -22.03 12.80 26.99
N ALA A 15 -21.40 13.89 27.44
CA ALA A 15 -22.10 15.02 28.05
C ALA A 15 -22.43 16.15 27.05
N GLY A 16 -22.22 15.93 25.75
CA GLY A 16 -22.46 16.90 24.69
C GLY A 16 -21.76 18.23 24.95
N ARG A 17 -22.46 19.34 24.74
CA ARG A 17 -21.94 20.71 24.93
C ARG A 17 -21.48 21.06 26.35
N PHE A 18 -21.73 20.20 27.34
CA PHE A 18 -21.36 20.44 28.74
C PHE A 18 -19.92 20.03 29.06
N GLU A 19 -19.23 19.40 28.11
CA GLU A 19 -17.80 19.05 28.23
C GLU A 19 -17.05 19.42 26.94
N ALA A 20 -15.76 19.74 27.07
CA ALA A 20 -14.88 20.00 25.94
C ALA A 20 -13.43 19.67 26.31
N GLY A 21 -12.58 19.46 25.30
CA GLY A 21 -11.15 19.30 25.51
C GLY A 21 -10.80 18.09 26.37
N ARG A 22 -10.15 18.31 27.53
CA ARG A 22 -9.68 17.21 28.40
C ARG A 22 -10.83 16.46 29.07
N ASP A 23 -11.88 17.16 29.48
CA ASP A 23 -13.02 16.53 30.14
C ASP A 23 -13.78 15.62 29.16
N GLU A 24 -13.98 16.09 27.93
CA GLU A 24 -14.57 15.31 26.84
C GLU A 24 -13.72 14.07 26.52
N GLN A 25 -12.39 14.20 26.48
CA GLN A 25 -11.46 13.06 26.31
C GLN A 25 -11.61 12.03 27.44
N GLU A 26 -11.72 12.48 28.69
CA GLU A 26 -11.86 11.60 29.85
C GLU A 26 -13.21 10.86 29.84
N SER A 27 -14.31 11.55 29.53
CA SER A 27 -15.63 10.94 29.39
C SER A 27 -15.67 9.92 28.26
N LEU A 28 -15.08 10.24 27.10
CA LEU A 28 -14.98 9.30 25.98
C LEU A 28 -14.09 8.10 26.31
N LEU A 29 -12.99 8.29 27.05
CA LEU A 29 -12.18 7.19 27.54
C LEU A 29 -13.01 6.26 28.43
N LYS A 30 -13.67 6.79 29.45
CA LYS A 30 -14.53 6.04 30.38
C LYS A 30 -15.59 5.23 29.62
N LEU A 31 -16.26 5.86 28.66
CA LEU A 31 -17.23 5.18 27.80
C LEU A 31 -16.61 4.01 27.03
N ASN A 32 -15.46 4.24 26.39
CA ASN A 32 -14.83 3.23 25.55
C ASN A 32 -14.23 2.06 26.35
N LEU A 33 -13.88 2.27 27.62
CA LEU A 33 -13.49 1.17 28.52
C LEU A 33 -14.62 0.14 28.69
N TRP A 34 -15.87 0.56 28.91
CA TRP A 34 -17.01 -0.37 28.98
C TRP A 34 -17.27 -1.07 27.65
N LEU A 35 -17.03 -0.39 26.53
CA LEU A 35 -17.27 -0.92 25.20
C LEU A 35 -16.13 -1.80 24.66
N GLY A 36 -15.03 -1.95 25.41
CA GLY A 36 -13.86 -2.70 24.96
C GLY A 36 -13.14 -2.06 23.78
N ARG A 37 -13.25 -0.74 23.62
CA ARG A 37 -12.64 0.04 22.52
C ARG A 37 -11.53 0.94 23.05
N THR A 38 -10.68 1.41 22.16
CA THR A 38 -9.67 2.44 22.48
C THR A 38 -9.96 3.69 21.66
N LEU A 39 -9.71 4.87 22.24
CA LEU A 39 -9.78 6.13 21.50
C LEU A 39 -8.81 6.12 20.32
N TRP A 40 -7.63 5.49 20.49
CA TRP A 40 -6.66 5.31 19.42
C TRP A 40 -7.25 4.54 18.23
N GLY A 41 -7.93 3.43 18.47
CA GLY A 41 -8.59 2.65 17.41
C GLY A 41 -9.65 3.44 16.66
N MET A 42 -10.35 4.35 17.35
CA MET A 42 -11.31 5.26 16.70
C MET A 42 -10.60 6.27 15.79
N PHE A 43 -9.44 6.80 16.22
CA PHE A 43 -8.65 7.74 15.43
C PHE A 43 -8.11 7.10 14.15
N VAL A 44 -7.56 5.89 14.28
CA VAL A 44 -7.10 5.09 13.13
C VAL A 44 -8.27 4.76 12.19
N ARG A 45 -9.47 4.51 12.71
CA ARG A 45 -10.66 4.30 11.88
C ARG A 45 -11.05 5.56 11.11
N ASP A 46 -11.02 6.73 11.74
CA ASP A 46 -11.27 8.01 11.06
C ASP A 46 -10.25 8.26 9.94
N ASP A 47 -8.98 7.90 10.16
CA ASP A 47 -7.93 7.96 9.14
C ASP A 47 -8.22 7.02 7.95
N GLN A 48 -8.70 5.81 8.19
CA GLN A 48 -9.12 4.89 7.12
C GLN A 48 -10.33 5.41 6.35
N VAL A 49 -11.31 6.03 7.02
CA VAL A 49 -12.47 6.64 6.35
C VAL A 49 -12.05 7.85 5.50
N ALA A 50 -11.11 8.66 5.99
CA ALA A 50 -10.52 9.74 5.19
C ALA A 50 -9.78 9.18 3.96
N LEU A 51 -9.08 8.05 4.12
CA LEU A 51 -8.41 7.34 3.02
C LEU A 51 -9.40 6.75 2.01
N ASP A 52 -10.54 6.22 2.45
CA ASP A 52 -11.64 5.76 1.58
C ASP A 52 -12.15 6.92 0.71
N TYR A 53 -12.44 8.07 1.33
CA TYR A 53 -12.87 9.26 0.63
C TYR A 53 -11.80 9.74 -0.37
N LEU A 54 -10.55 9.88 0.07
CA LEU A 54 -9.44 10.30 -0.78
C LEU A 54 -9.28 9.36 -1.98
N SER A 55 -9.37 8.05 -1.76
CA SER A 55 -9.26 7.04 -2.81
C SER A 55 -10.44 7.08 -3.79
N SER A 56 -11.61 7.58 -3.38
CA SER A 56 -12.77 7.71 -4.27
C SER A 56 -12.65 8.86 -5.29
N ARG A 57 -11.72 9.80 -5.08
CA ARG A 57 -11.56 11.00 -5.89
C ARG A 57 -10.95 10.67 -7.27
N PRO A 58 -11.57 11.05 -8.40
CA PRO A 58 -11.02 10.79 -9.73
C PRO A 58 -9.67 11.49 -9.98
N GLU A 59 -9.40 12.59 -9.27
CA GLU A 59 -8.13 13.33 -9.32
C GLU A 59 -6.98 12.67 -8.53
N VAL A 60 -7.25 11.59 -7.78
CA VAL A 60 -6.24 10.92 -6.93
C VAL A 60 -5.75 9.64 -7.58
N ASP A 61 -4.41 9.55 -7.73
CA ASP A 61 -3.75 8.29 -8.05
C ASP A 61 -3.64 7.41 -6.80
N ARG A 62 -4.48 6.37 -6.75
CA ARG A 62 -4.56 5.43 -5.62
C ARG A 62 -3.26 4.68 -5.35
N ALA A 63 -2.38 4.54 -6.34
CA ALA A 63 -1.09 3.89 -6.16
C ALA A 63 -0.03 4.81 -5.52
N ARG A 64 -0.33 6.10 -5.34
CA ARG A 64 0.63 7.13 -4.90
C ARG A 64 0.14 7.93 -3.69
N ILE A 65 -0.55 7.27 -2.77
CA ILE A 65 -1.00 7.89 -1.53
C ILE A 65 0.10 7.78 -0.47
N GLY A 66 0.54 8.92 0.06
CA GLY A 66 1.44 8.99 1.21
C GLY A 66 0.72 9.46 2.47
N ALA A 67 1.20 9.03 3.65
CA ALA A 67 0.73 9.54 4.93
C ALA A 67 1.86 10.28 5.66
N THR A 68 1.55 11.47 6.17
CA THR A 68 2.49 12.29 6.93
C THR A 68 1.79 13.07 8.03
N GLY A 69 2.55 13.43 9.06
CA GLY A 69 2.08 14.28 10.14
C GLY A 69 3.17 14.58 11.15
N MET A 70 2.94 15.61 11.95
CA MET A 70 3.80 15.97 13.07
C MET A 70 3.16 15.52 14.38
N SER A 71 3.96 15.15 15.38
CA SER A 71 3.49 14.85 16.73
C SER A 71 2.46 13.72 16.70
N MET A 72 1.27 13.93 17.25
CA MET A 72 0.19 12.95 17.15
C MET A 72 -0.14 12.55 15.70
N GLY A 73 -0.04 13.48 14.75
CA GLY A 73 -0.20 13.20 13.33
C GLY A 73 0.85 12.24 12.78
N SER A 74 2.08 12.27 13.32
CA SER A 74 3.13 11.29 13.00
C SER A 74 2.69 9.89 13.42
N THR A 75 2.25 9.73 14.68
CA THR A 75 1.75 8.46 15.21
C THR A 75 0.58 7.92 14.40
N ARG A 76 -0.38 8.79 14.05
CA ARG A 76 -1.50 8.41 13.17
C ARG A 76 -1.03 7.96 11.79
N ALA A 77 -0.09 8.67 11.17
CA ALA A 77 0.41 8.34 9.84
C ALA A 77 1.07 6.96 9.78
N TRP A 78 1.89 6.60 10.77
CA TRP A 78 2.56 5.30 10.77
C TRP A 78 1.70 4.14 11.27
N TRP A 79 0.70 4.40 12.12
CA TRP A 79 -0.34 3.41 12.41
C TRP A 79 -1.24 3.16 11.20
N LEU A 80 -1.71 4.20 10.51
CA LEU A 80 -2.49 4.06 9.27
C LEU A 80 -1.69 3.26 8.24
N GLY A 81 -0.42 3.62 8.03
CA GLY A 81 0.48 2.86 7.17
C GLY A 81 0.59 1.40 7.58
N ALA A 82 0.73 1.11 8.88
CA ALA A 82 0.84 -0.27 9.36
C ALA A 82 -0.43 -1.11 9.14
N VAL A 83 -1.64 -0.52 9.26
CA VAL A 83 -2.91 -1.26 9.18
C VAL A 83 -3.65 -1.16 7.85
N ASP A 84 -3.20 -0.29 6.93
CA ASP A 84 -3.82 -0.08 5.62
C ASP A 84 -2.76 -0.04 4.51
N GLU A 85 -2.81 -1.03 3.61
CA GLU A 85 -1.83 -1.21 2.55
C GLU A 85 -1.95 -0.18 1.42
N ARG A 86 -3.05 0.58 1.35
CA ARG A 86 -3.23 1.65 0.35
C ARG A 86 -2.26 2.81 0.56
N VAL A 87 -1.72 2.97 1.76
CA VAL A 87 -0.64 3.95 2.03
C VAL A 87 0.67 3.41 1.46
N ALA A 88 1.13 4.01 0.37
CA ALA A 88 2.32 3.58 -0.37
C ALA A 88 3.63 4.04 0.27
N ALA A 89 3.64 5.16 1.02
CA ALA A 89 4.81 5.64 1.75
C ALA A 89 4.40 6.46 2.99
N VAL A 90 5.22 6.45 4.02
CA VAL A 90 5.00 7.21 5.26
C VAL A 90 6.20 8.09 5.59
N ALA A 91 5.93 9.32 6.04
CA ALA A 91 6.91 10.24 6.59
C ALA A 91 6.40 10.87 7.90
N ALA A 92 7.05 10.51 9.01
CA ALA A 92 6.65 10.75 10.38
C ALA A 92 7.60 11.77 11.04
N VAL A 93 7.05 12.84 11.65
CA VAL A 93 7.84 13.92 12.26
C VAL A 93 7.53 14.09 13.75
N ALA A 94 8.57 14.14 14.57
CA ALA A 94 8.53 14.45 16.01
C ALA A 94 7.53 13.60 16.82
N CYS A 95 7.48 12.28 16.57
CA CYS A 95 6.72 11.31 17.37
C CYS A 95 7.06 9.85 16.96
N LEU A 96 8.35 9.48 17.05
CA LEU A 96 8.77 8.09 16.95
C LEU A 96 9.09 7.58 18.36
N THR A 97 8.05 7.15 19.06
CA THR A 97 8.16 6.84 20.49
C THR A 97 8.15 5.33 20.71
N ARG A 98 9.16 4.81 21.41
CA ARG A 98 9.12 3.47 21.97
C ARG A 98 8.43 3.50 23.34
N TYR A 99 7.34 2.76 23.50
CA TYR A 99 6.47 2.88 24.68
C TYR A 99 7.18 2.50 25.98
N GLN A 100 7.98 1.43 25.97
CA GLN A 100 8.74 0.98 27.14
C GLN A 100 9.75 2.05 27.59
N ASN A 101 10.36 2.78 26.65
CA ASN A 101 11.28 3.87 26.99
C ASN A 101 10.50 5.07 27.51
N LEU A 102 9.36 5.42 26.91
CA LEU A 102 8.47 6.47 27.43
C LEU A 102 8.08 6.22 28.90
N ILE A 103 7.77 4.96 29.26
CA ILE A 103 7.50 4.54 30.65
C ILE A 103 8.74 4.70 31.52
N ARG A 104 9.89 4.15 31.08
CA ARG A 104 11.15 4.19 31.84
C ARG A 104 11.60 5.61 32.17
N HIS A 105 11.38 6.55 31.25
CA HIS A 105 11.71 7.96 31.43
C HIS A 105 10.65 8.75 32.21
N GLY A 106 9.53 8.14 32.60
CA GLY A 106 8.44 8.81 33.31
C GLY A 106 7.70 9.86 32.46
N GLN A 107 7.71 9.70 31.14
CA GLN A 107 7.23 10.70 30.17
C GLN A 107 5.83 10.40 29.62
N LEU A 108 5.05 9.54 30.27
CA LEU A 108 3.66 9.24 29.85
C LEU A 108 2.80 10.50 29.70
N ARG A 109 3.05 11.53 30.53
CA ARG A 109 2.36 12.83 30.49
C ARG A 109 2.54 13.61 29.18
N GLN A 110 3.51 13.24 28.35
CA GLN A 110 3.78 13.90 27.06
C GLN A 110 2.69 13.60 26.01
N HIS A 111 1.86 12.57 26.24
CA HIS A 111 0.81 12.16 25.31
C HIS A 111 -0.55 12.18 26.01
N GLY A 112 -1.57 12.63 25.27
CA GLY A 112 -2.96 12.59 25.75
C GLY A 112 -3.45 11.15 25.89
N VAL A 113 -4.49 10.95 26.70
CA VAL A 113 -4.98 9.61 27.03
C VAL A 113 -5.48 8.81 25.82
N TYR A 114 -5.83 9.51 24.74
CA TYR A 114 -6.26 8.92 23.48
C TYR A 114 -5.15 8.19 22.72
N TYR A 115 -3.87 8.42 23.05
CA TYR A 115 -2.70 7.78 22.45
C TYR A 115 -2.55 6.30 22.82
N PHE A 116 -3.16 5.86 23.93
CA PHE A 116 -2.86 4.57 24.53
C PHE A 116 -3.79 3.45 24.02
N VAL A 117 -3.17 2.30 23.72
CA VAL A 117 -3.86 1.07 23.32
C VAL A 117 -3.79 0.04 24.44
N SER A 118 -4.96 -0.36 24.96
CA SER A 118 -5.07 -1.31 26.06
C SER A 118 -4.40 -2.65 25.73
N GLY A 119 -3.45 -3.06 26.58
CA GLY A 119 -2.80 -4.38 26.50
C GLY A 119 -1.76 -4.55 25.40
N LEU A 120 -1.41 -3.49 24.65
CA LEU A 120 -0.45 -3.56 23.53
C LEU A 120 0.89 -4.18 23.94
N LEU A 121 1.46 -3.71 25.06
CA LEU A 121 2.76 -4.15 25.57
C LEU A 121 2.81 -5.60 26.07
N ARG A 122 1.66 -6.27 26.17
CA ARG A 122 1.61 -7.71 26.43
C ARG A 122 1.96 -8.54 25.19
N ARG A 123 1.98 -7.92 24.01
CA ARG A 123 2.21 -8.58 22.71
C ARG A 123 3.45 -8.05 22.04
N PHE A 124 3.54 -6.73 21.89
CA PHE A 124 4.65 -6.05 21.22
C PHE A 124 4.69 -4.57 21.59
N ASP A 125 5.71 -3.88 21.09
CA ASP A 125 5.96 -2.45 21.27
C ASP A 125 5.83 -1.74 19.90
N THR A 126 6.16 -0.45 19.81
CA THR A 126 6.14 0.35 18.57
C THR A 126 6.88 -0.35 17.41
N ASP A 127 7.98 -1.06 17.69
CA ASP A 127 8.71 -1.82 16.68
C ASP A 127 7.86 -2.89 15.98
N GLY A 128 6.92 -3.53 16.69
CA GLY A 128 6.01 -4.53 16.11
C GLY A 128 4.98 -3.91 15.16
N VAL A 129 4.51 -2.69 15.45
CA VAL A 129 3.58 -1.97 14.57
C VAL A 129 4.31 -1.54 13.29
N LEU A 130 5.50 -0.95 13.42
CA LEU A 130 6.29 -0.49 12.27
C LEU A 130 6.78 -1.64 11.39
N ALA A 131 6.97 -2.84 11.95
CA ALA A 131 7.31 -4.03 11.17
C ALA A 131 6.22 -4.40 10.15
N LEU A 132 4.92 -4.12 10.44
CA LEU A 132 3.81 -4.34 9.49
C LEU A 132 3.85 -3.41 8.28
N LEU A 133 4.57 -2.30 8.38
CA LEU A 133 4.71 -1.35 7.28
C LEU A 133 5.73 -1.86 6.25
N ALA A 134 6.71 -2.67 6.67
CA ALA A 134 7.71 -3.22 5.77
C ALA A 134 7.06 -4.09 4.67
N PRO A 135 7.51 -4.02 3.40
CA PRO A 135 8.67 -3.28 2.89
C PRO A 135 8.31 -1.90 2.29
N ARG A 136 7.21 -1.27 2.71
CA ARG A 136 6.83 0.05 2.17
C ARG A 136 7.71 1.17 2.77
N PRO A 137 8.02 2.25 2.04
CA PRO A 137 8.89 3.31 2.54
C PRO A 137 8.40 3.99 3.83
N PHE A 138 9.26 4.03 4.85
CA PHE A 138 9.07 4.74 6.11
C PHE A 138 10.24 5.67 6.43
N LEU A 139 9.92 6.95 6.65
CA LEU A 139 10.83 7.97 7.17
C LEU A 139 10.37 8.43 8.55
N ALA A 140 11.28 8.48 9.52
CA ALA A 140 11.06 9.14 10.81
C ALA A 140 12.09 10.26 11.04
N LEU A 141 11.63 11.43 11.48
CA LEU A 141 12.46 12.60 11.75
C LEU A 141 12.13 13.12 13.15
N THR A 142 13.07 13.06 14.08
CA THR A 142 12.82 13.43 15.48
C THR A 142 13.99 14.22 16.06
N GLY A 143 13.74 15.15 16.98
CA GLY A 143 14.80 15.83 17.71
C GLY A 143 15.24 15.06 18.95
N ASP A 144 16.52 15.14 19.32
CA ASP A 144 17.08 14.45 20.50
C ASP A 144 16.58 15.00 21.85
N LEU A 145 16.10 16.25 21.88
CA LEU A 145 15.50 16.89 23.05
C LEU A 145 13.97 16.72 23.11
N ASP A 146 13.36 15.96 22.19
CA ASP A 146 11.92 15.66 22.24
C ASP A 146 11.62 14.63 23.35
N ALA A 147 11.18 15.12 24.51
CA ALA A 147 10.83 14.28 25.65
C ALA A 147 9.67 13.29 25.38
N GLY A 148 8.84 13.55 24.36
CA GLY A 148 7.80 12.63 23.90
C GLY A 148 8.35 11.45 23.10
N SER A 149 9.58 11.54 22.60
CA SER A 149 10.23 10.49 21.81
C SER A 149 11.66 10.27 22.28
N PRO A 150 11.89 9.64 23.46
CA PRO A 150 13.23 9.47 24.01
C PRO A 150 14.20 8.81 23.02
N ALA A 151 15.35 9.46 22.77
CA ALA A 151 16.30 9.06 21.73
C ALA A 151 16.87 7.65 21.91
N ASP A 152 17.02 7.17 23.15
CA ASP A 152 17.41 5.80 23.43
C ASP A 152 16.35 4.78 23.01
N GLY A 153 15.06 5.15 23.06
CA GLY A 153 13.95 4.35 22.54
C GLY A 153 13.95 4.30 21.02
N ILE A 154 14.24 5.43 20.36
CA ILE A 154 14.36 5.50 18.89
C ILE A 154 15.44 4.55 18.40
N ARG A 155 16.62 4.54 19.03
CA ARG A 155 17.73 3.64 18.67
C ARG A 155 17.36 2.15 18.71
N VAL A 156 16.52 1.76 19.68
CA VAL A 156 16.02 0.37 19.76
C VAL A 156 15.05 0.07 18.61
N ILE A 157 14.19 1.03 18.23
CA ILE A 157 13.30 0.88 17.07
C ILE A 157 14.14 0.76 15.78
N GLU A 158 15.15 1.61 15.61
CA GLU A 158 16.06 1.61 14.46
C GLU A 158 16.73 0.24 14.28
N GLU A 159 17.28 -0.33 15.35
CA GLU A 159 17.93 -1.64 15.31
C GLU A 159 16.95 -2.73 14.87
N LYS A 160 15.77 -2.80 15.51
CA LYS A 160 14.80 -3.87 15.27
C LYS A 160 14.12 -3.76 13.91
N VAL A 161 13.56 -2.59 13.60
CA VAL A 161 12.83 -2.38 12.34
C VAL A 161 13.80 -2.35 11.16
N GLY A 162 15.00 -1.80 11.35
CA GLY A 162 16.06 -1.86 10.33
C GLY A 162 16.42 -3.30 9.94
N ARG A 163 16.51 -4.22 10.90
CA ARG A 163 16.71 -5.66 10.61
C ARG A 163 15.57 -6.27 9.80
N VAL A 164 14.32 -5.90 10.08
CA VAL A 164 13.14 -6.37 9.32
C VAL A 164 13.24 -5.90 7.86
N TYR A 165 13.49 -4.62 7.63
CA TYR A 165 13.64 -4.09 6.26
C TYR A 165 14.83 -4.69 5.53
N ALA A 166 15.96 -4.90 6.21
CA ALA A 166 17.14 -5.55 5.64
C ALA A 166 16.85 -7.01 5.23
N ALA A 167 16.16 -7.78 6.08
CA ALA A 167 15.77 -9.15 5.79
C ALA A 167 14.83 -9.26 4.58
N LEU A 168 14.04 -8.22 4.30
CA LEU A 168 13.14 -8.12 3.15
C LEU A 168 13.80 -7.52 1.90
N GLY A 169 15.12 -7.27 1.92
CA GLY A 169 15.83 -6.64 0.80
C GLY A 169 15.41 -5.19 0.53
N ALA A 170 14.87 -4.52 1.55
CA ALA A 170 14.26 -3.20 1.47
C ALA A 170 14.93 -2.18 2.41
N ALA A 171 16.20 -2.39 2.76
CA ALA A 171 16.91 -1.54 3.72
C ALA A 171 16.89 -0.04 3.35
N ASP A 172 16.89 0.28 2.05
CA ASP A 172 16.84 1.65 1.55
C ASP A 172 15.47 2.35 1.74
N ARG A 173 14.45 1.60 2.16
CA ARG A 173 13.08 2.06 2.41
C ARG A 173 12.80 2.37 3.87
N PHE A 174 13.75 2.15 4.78
CA PHE A 174 13.64 2.56 6.18
C PHE A 174 14.70 3.60 6.50
N ARG A 175 14.28 4.78 6.97
CA ARG A 175 15.20 5.82 7.44
C ARG A 175 14.64 6.47 8.70
N SER A 176 15.49 6.59 9.71
CA SER A 176 15.23 7.34 10.94
C SER A 176 16.36 8.33 11.14
N VAL A 177 16.03 9.58 11.46
CA VAL A 177 17.00 10.64 11.69
C VAL A 177 16.69 11.31 13.03
N VAL A 178 17.69 11.34 13.90
CA VAL A 178 17.66 12.09 15.17
C VAL A 178 18.48 13.36 15.01
N TYR A 179 17.83 14.51 15.11
CA TYR A 179 18.43 15.84 14.96
C TYR A 179 18.98 16.33 16.30
N PRO A 180 20.26 16.73 16.38
CA PRO A 180 20.86 17.20 17.63
C PRO A 180 20.33 18.58 18.03
N GLU A 181 20.17 18.79 19.33
CA GLU A 181 19.71 20.04 19.94
C GLU A 181 18.33 20.52 19.45
N VAL A 182 17.50 19.58 18.99
CA VAL A 182 16.15 19.85 18.50
C VAL A 182 15.13 19.25 19.47
N GLY A 183 14.19 20.07 19.92
CA GLY A 183 13.06 19.63 20.73
C GLY A 183 11.90 19.09 19.88
N HIS A 184 10.68 19.23 20.40
CA HIS A 184 9.46 18.87 19.68
C HIS A 184 9.16 19.89 18.56
N ALA A 185 9.73 19.69 17.37
CA ALA A 185 9.69 20.65 16.27
C ALA A 185 9.59 20.00 14.88
N TYR A 186 9.09 20.78 13.91
CA TYR A 186 9.13 20.43 12.49
C TYR A 186 9.92 21.50 11.72
N THR A 187 11.22 21.28 11.61
CA THR A 187 12.15 22.27 11.03
C THR A 187 12.01 22.38 9.50
N PRO A 188 12.48 23.47 8.89
CA PRO A 188 12.53 23.58 7.43
C PRO A 188 13.34 22.46 6.75
N GLU A 189 14.38 21.97 7.43
CA GLU A 189 15.18 20.84 6.96
C GLU A 189 14.38 19.54 6.95
N MET A 190 13.71 19.23 8.05
CA MET A 190 12.82 18.07 8.12
C MET A 190 11.74 18.13 7.04
N ARG A 191 11.19 19.33 6.76
CA ARG A 191 10.17 19.50 5.70
C ARG A 191 10.74 19.16 4.32
N ARG A 192 11.98 19.56 4.02
CA ARG A 192 12.66 19.18 2.77
C ARG A 192 12.85 17.67 2.69
N GLU A 193 13.23 17.02 3.79
CA GLU A 193 13.39 15.55 3.85
C GLU A 193 12.07 14.82 3.61
N VAL A 194 10.96 15.28 4.21
CA VAL A 194 9.62 14.72 3.95
C VAL A 194 9.24 14.85 2.47
N LEU A 195 9.43 16.03 1.87
CA LEU A 195 9.14 16.26 0.45
C LEU A 195 10.02 15.39 -0.45
N ALA A 196 11.32 15.28 -0.15
CA ALA A 196 12.26 14.44 -0.88
C ALA A 196 11.90 12.95 -0.77
N TRP A 197 11.44 12.50 0.40
CA TRP A 197 10.99 11.14 0.62
C TRP A 197 9.79 10.79 -0.25
N PHE A 198 8.75 11.62 -0.26
CA PHE A 198 7.61 11.42 -1.13
C PHE A 198 7.96 11.57 -2.61
N ALA A 199 8.81 12.53 -2.97
CA ALA A 199 9.30 12.66 -4.34
C ALA A 199 10.13 11.44 -4.79
N ARG A 200 10.76 10.71 -3.86
CA ARG A 200 11.47 9.46 -4.16
C ARG A 200 10.51 8.28 -4.33
N TRP A 201 9.56 8.14 -3.43
CA TRP A 201 8.80 6.91 -3.23
C TRP A 201 7.38 6.93 -3.81
N LEU A 202 6.81 8.13 -3.98
CA LEU A 202 5.54 8.37 -4.67
C LEU A 202 5.78 8.96 -6.06
N LYS A 203 6.93 8.64 -6.66
CA LYS A 203 7.15 8.99 -8.06
C LYS A 203 5.98 8.48 -8.87
N PRO A 204 5.47 9.28 -9.82
CA PRO A 204 4.74 8.69 -10.93
C PRO A 204 5.54 7.47 -11.39
N ARG A 205 4.90 6.32 -11.57
CA ARG A 205 5.54 5.26 -12.35
C ARG A 205 6.06 5.96 -13.60
N ARG A 206 7.33 5.73 -13.95
CA ARG A 206 7.93 6.31 -15.15
C ARG A 206 6.99 6.02 -16.32
N GLU A 207 6.18 7.00 -16.69
CA GLU A 207 5.72 7.16 -18.05
C GLU A 207 6.99 7.50 -18.82
N ALA A 208 7.31 6.67 -19.81
CA ALA A 208 8.26 7.08 -20.82
C ALA A 208 7.80 8.46 -21.31
N SER A 209 8.71 9.42 -21.23
CA SER A 209 8.49 10.85 -21.44
C SER A 209 7.55 11.18 -22.61
N GLY A 210 6.56 12.04 -22.34
CA GLY A 210 6.14 13.06 -23.30
C GLY A 210 4.91 12.76 -24.14
N ALA A 211 3.73 12.88 -23.55
CA ALA A 211 2.51 13.46 -24.10
C ALA A 211 1.39 13.15 -23.10
N GLN A 212 0.39 14.02 -22.96
CA GLN A 212 -0.84 13.62 -22.27
C GLN A 212 -1.39 12.35 -22.94
N GLY A 213 -1.26 11.17 -22.33
CA GLY A 213 -1.50 9.91 -23.04
C GLY A 213 -1.57 8.69 -22.13
N ARG A 214 -2.68 7.96 -22.24
CA ARG A 214 -2.98 6.65 -21.64
C ARG A 214 -1.75 5.75 -21.45
N ASP A 215 -1.66 5.07 -20.31
CA ASP A 215 -0.80 3.88 -20.12
C ASP A 215 -0.93 2.96 -21.35
N PRO A 216 0.14 2.74 -22.15
CA PRO A 216 0.05 1.96 -23.39
C PRO A 216 -0.45 0.54 -23.16
N GLY A 217 -0.06 -0.11 -22.05
CA GLY A 217 -0.54 -1.45 -21.70
C GLY A 217 -2.03 -1.43 -21.37
N ARG A 218 -2.49 -0.39 -20.68
CA ARG A 218 -3.93 -0.16 -20.42
C ARG A 218 -4.70 0.14 -21.70
N ALA A 219 -4.19 0.98 -22.59
CA ALA A 219 -4.85 1.31 -23.85
C ALA A 219 -5.00 0.07 -24.73
N LEU A 220 -3.97 -0.77 -24.80
CA LEU A 220 -4.01 -2.06 -25.48
C LEU A 220 -5.01 -3.00 -24.81
N PHE A 221 -5.06 -3.03 -23.47
CA PHE A 221 -6.06 -3.84 -22.77
C PHE A 221 -7.49 -3.37 -23.05
N GLU A 222 -7.73 -2.07 -23.01
CA GLU A 222 -9.02 -1.46 -23.36
C GLU A 222 -9.42 -1.77 -24.81
N ALA A 223 -8.45 -1.79 -25.74
CA ALA A 223 -8.69 -2.04 -27.15
C ALA A 223 -8.91 -3.53 -27.51
N HIS A 224 -8.22 -4.44 -26.82
CA HIS A 224 -8.14 -5.85 -27.24
C HIS A 224 -8.73 -6.86 -26.26
N CYS A 225 -8.91 -6.49 -24.99
CA CYS A 225 -9.26 -7.45 -23.93
C CYS A 225 -10.51 -7.05 -23.13
N ALA A 226 -10.73 -5.75 -22.92
CA ALA A 226 -11.76 -5.25 -22.00
C ALA A 226 -13.20 -5.55 -22.44
N SER A 227 -13.45 -5.72 -23.75
CA SER A 227 -14.77 -6.12 -24.26
C SER A 227 -15.22 -7.51 -23.77
N CYS A 228 -14.27 -8.36 -23.38
CA CYS A 228 -14.51 -9.72 -22.95
C CYS A 228 -14.23 -9.90 -21.45
N HIS A 229 -13.13 -9.34 -20.96
CA HIS A 229 -12.68 -9.50 -19.57
C HIS A 229 -13.15 -8.38 -18.64
N GLU A 230 -13.93 -7.43 -19.15
CA GLU A 230 -14.28 -6.15 -18.51
C GLU A 230 -13.06 -5.27 -18.23
N SER A 231 -13.30 -3.96 -18.16
CA SER A 231 -12.22 -2.96 -17.92
C SER A 231 -11.49 -3.16 -16.60
N ASP A 232 -12.13 -3.84 -15.65
CA ASP A 232 -11.57 -4.17 -14.35
C ASP A 232 -11.14 -5.64 -14.22
N GLY A 233 -11.22 -6.46 -15.27
CA GLY A 233 -10.73 -7.84 -15.25
C GLY A 233 -11.62 -8.83 -14.47
N ARG A 234 -12.84 -8.43 -14.04
CA ARG A 234 -13.78 -9.35 -13.37
C ARG A 234 -14.47 -10.32 -14.32
N GLY A 235 -14.43 -10.06 -15.64
CA GLY A 235 -15.20 -10.81 -16.62
C GLY A 235 -16.71 -10.66 -16.44
N THR A 236 -17.46 -11.39 -17.26
CA THR A 236 -18.93 -11.39 -17.26
C THR A 236 -19.49 -12.77 -16.90
N GLU A 237 -20.70 -12.80 -16.35
CA GLU A 237 -21.38 -14.06 -16.05
C GLU A 237 -21.75 -14.79 -17.36
N GLY A 238 -21.30 -16.05 -17.50
CA GLY A 238 -21.40 -16.81 -18.75
C GLY A 238 -20.37 -16.43 -19.82
N GLY A 239 -19.51 -15.45 -19.55
CA GLY A 239 -18.43 -15.01 -20.42
C GLY A 239 -17.07 -15.69 -20.15
N PRO A 240 -15.98 -15.14 -20.69
CA PRO A 240 -14.64 -15.68 -20.47
C PRO A 240 -14.17 -15.53 -19.01
N PRO A 241 -13.16 -16.31 -18.59
CA PRO A 241 -12.74 -16.35 -17.19
C PRO A 241 -12.29 -14.97 -16.66
N PRO A 242 -12.51 -14.69 -15.35
CA PRO A 242 -11.96 -13.50 -14.73
C PRO A 242 -10.43 -13.54 -14.77
N LEU A 243 -9.82 -12.37 -14.95
CA LEU A 243 -8.37 -12.18 -14.79
C LEU A 243 -8.02 -11.95 -13.32
N GLN A 244 -8.93 -11.32 -12.57
CA GLN A 244 -8.82 -11.12 -11.13
C GLN A 244 -8.66 -12.44 -10.37
N GLY A 245 -7.54 -12.59 -9.64
CA GLY A 245 -7.27 -13.78 -8.83
C GLY A 245 -7.00 -15.05 -9.65
N SER A 246 -6.82 -14.93 -10.97
CA SER A 246 -6.64 -16.09 -11.83
C SER A 246 -5.25 -16.71 -11.68
N PRO A 247 -5.15 -18.04 -11.49
CA PRO A 247 -3.86 -18.73 -11.47
C PRO A 247 -3.15 -18.64 -12.84
N TRP A 248 -3.90 -18.39 -13.92
CA TRP A 248 -3.38 -18.21 -15.27
C TRP A 248 -2.65 -16.87 -15.43
N VAL A 249 -3.05 -15.85 -14.67
CA VAL A 249 -2.37 -14.54 -14.63
C VAL A 249 -1.12 -14.59 -13.72
N THR A 250 -1.22 -15.33 -12.61
CA THR A 250 -0.14 -15.41 -11.62
C THR A 250 0.91 -16.49 -11.92
N GLY A 251 0.65 -17.40 -12.86
CA GLY A 251 1.54 -18.47 -13.28
C GLY A 251 2.82 -18.02 -14.03
N PRO A 252 3.52 -18.97 -14.69
CA PRO A 252 4.71 -18.70 -15.49
C PRO A 252 4.45 -17.64 -16.57
N GLU A 253 5.41 -16.74 -16.82
CA GLU A 253 5.25 -15.71 -17.87
C GLU A 253 5.15 -16.31 -19.28
N SER A 254 5.88 -17.40 -19.55
CA SER A 254 5.85 -18.08 -20.86
C SER A 254 4.44 -18.49 -21.26
N ARG A 255 3.66 -18.99 -20.31
CA ARG A 255 2.27 -19.40 -20.52
C ARG A 255 1.40 -18.24 -20.97
N LEU A 256 1.48 -17.12 -20.25
CA LEU A 256 0.73 -15.91 -20.55
C LEU A 256 1.12 -15.32 -21.91
N ILE A 257 2.42 -15.35 -22.24
CA ILE A 257 2.93 -14.91 -23.54
C ILE A 257 2.43 -15.82 -24.67
N LYS A 258 2.45 -17.15 -24.48
CA LYS A 258 1.91 -18.13 -25.45
C LYS A 258 0.43 -17.89 -25.73
N ILE A 259 -0.37 -17.69 -24.68
CA ILE A 259 -1.79 -17.35 -24.78
C ILE A 259 -1.98 -16.05 -25.56
N ALA A 260 -1.24 -14.99 -25.22
CA ALA A 260 -1.38 -13.71 -25.91
C ALA A 260 -0.96 -13.77 -27.39
N LEU A 261 0.05 -14.58 -27.73
CA LEU A 261 0.54 -14.70 -29.10
C LEU A 261 -0.42 -15.51 -29.99
N HIS A 262 -0.88 -16.67 -29.50
CA HIS A 262 -1.52 -17.70 -30.32
C HIS A 262 -2.94 -18.05 -29.90
N GLY A 263 -3.40 -17.52 -28.76
CA GLY A 263 -4.70 -17.85 -28.19
C GLY A 263 -4.69 -19.16 -27.41
N VAL A 264 -5.82 -19.46 -26.78
CA VAL A 264 -6.04 -20.72 -26.05
C VAL A 264 -7.45 -21.25 -26.28
N ARG A 265 -7.59 -22.58 -26.28
CA ARG A 265 -8.86 -23.30 -26.26
C ARG A 265 -8.85 -24.42 -25.22
N GLY A 266 -10.02 -24.84 -24.78
CA GLY A 266 -10.20 -25.93 -23.82
C GLY A 266 -10.65 -25.44 -22.44
N LYS A 267 -10.76 -26.38 -21.50
CA LYS A 267 -11.36 -26.13 -20.19
C LYS A 267 -10.38 -25.43 -19.25
N ILE A 268 -10.67 -24.17 -18.91
CA ILE A 268 -9.94 -23.36 -17.95
C ILE A 268 -10.72 -23.35 -16.63
N GLU A 269 -10.05 -23.65 -15.52
CA GLU A 269 -10.63 -23.48 -14.18
C GLU A 269 -10.10 -22.22 -13.50
N VAL A 270 -11.02 -21.39 -13.02
CA VAL A 270 -10.72 -20.20 -12.20
C VAL A 270 -11.76 -20.08 -11.10
N ASN A 271 -11.31 -19.92 -9.86
CA ASN A 271 -12.18 -19.74 -8.68
C ASN A 271 -13.28 -20.82 -8.53
N GLY A 272 -12.96 -22.07 -8.83
CA GLY A 272 -13.90 -23.21 -8.71
C GLY A 272 -14.97 -23.26 -9.80
N ARG A 273 -14.86 -22.44 -10.85
CA ARG A 273 -15.72 -22.47 -12.04
C ARG A 273 -14.93 -22.89 -13.27
N THR A 274 -15.56 -23.67 -14.14
CA THR A 274 -14.99 -24.10 -15.41
C THR A 274 -15.49 -23.22 -16.55
N TYR A 275 -14.56 -22.76 -17.37
CA TYR A 275 -14.78 -21.95 -18.57
C TYR A 275 -14.28 -22.73 -19.79
N ASN A 276 -15.01 -22.70 -20.90
CA ASN A 276 -14.64 -23.44 -22.11
C ASN A 276 -14.95 -22.60 -23.35
N LEU A 277 -14.29 -21.45 -23.44
CA LEU A 277 -14.35 -20.53 -24.57
C LEU A 277 -12.97 -20.42 -25.21
N GLU A 278 -12.95 -20.16 -26.51
CA GLU A 278 -11.70 -19.87 -27.23
C GLU A 278 -11.32 -18.40 -27.03
N MET A 279 -10.05 -18.15 -26.72
CA MET A 279 -9.47 -16.81 -26.65
C MET A 279 -8.55 -16.62 -27.85
N PRO A 280 -8.79 -15.63 -28.74
CA PRO A 280 -7.95 -15.40 -29.91
C PRO A 280 -6.53 -14.97 -29.52
N GLY A 281 -5.56 -15.29 -30.38
CA GLY A 281 -4.19 -14.79 -30.29
C GLY A 281 -4.04 -13.42 -30.96
N PHE A 282 -3.19 -12.58 -30.39
CA PHE A 282 -2.90 -11.22 -30.86
C PHE A 282 -1.51 -11.08 -31.47
N GLY A 283 -0.74 -12.16 -31.59
CA GLY A 283 0.62 -12.14 -32.10
C GLY A 283 0.75 -11.56 -33.52
N LYS A 284 -0.26 -11.70 -34.37
CA LYS A 284 -0.22 -11.13 -35.73
C LYS A 284 -0.51 -9.63 -35.79
N VAL A 285 -1.06 -9.06 -34.72
CA VAL A 285 -1.53 -7.66 -34.68
C VAL A 285 -0.67 -6.80 -33.77
N LEU A 286 -0.13 -7.39 -32.69
CA LEU A 286 0.67 -6.69 -31.69
C LEU A 286 2.15 -7.08 -31.78
N THR A 287 3.00 -6.06 -31.68
CA THR A 287 4.45 -6.17 -31.56
C THR A 287 4.86 -6.77 -30.20
N ASP A 288 6.13 -7.12 -30.06
CA ASP A 288 6.66 -7.68 -28.81
C ASP A 288 6.61 -6.71 -27.64
N ASP A 289 6.87 -5.42 -27.91
CA ASP A 289 6.75 -4.36 -26.91
C ASP A 289 5.30 -4.16 -26.47
N GLU A 290 4.35 -4.19 -27.42
CA GLU A 290 2.92 -4.06 -27.12
C GLU A 290 2.39 -5.24 -26.30
N ILE A 291 2.75 -6.48 -26.67
CA ILE A 291 2.36 -7.67 -25.89
C ILE A 291 3.02 -7.62 -24.50
N ALA A 292 4.30 -7.26 -24.42
CA ALA A 292 4.97 -7.13 -23.13
C ALA A 292 4.30 -6.08 -22.23
N GLY A 293 3.93 -4.92 -22.78
CA GLY A 293 3.20 -3.86 -22.10
C GLY A 293 1.81 -4.32 -21.63
N LEU A 294 1.04 -4.93 -22.54
CA LEU A 294 -0.29 -5.48 -22.27
C LEU A 294 -0.26 -6.50 -21.13
N LEU A 295 0.62 -7.51 -21.21
CA LEU A 295 0.68 -8.56 -20.20
C LEU A 295 1.26 -8.06 -18.88
N SER A 296 2.16 -7.08 -18.92
CA SER A 296 2.64 -6.39 -17.71
C SER A 296 1.52 -5.63 -17.01
N PHE A 297 0.64 -4.97 -17.77
CA PHE A 297 -0.55 -4.32 -17.23
C PHE A 297 -1.49 -5.34 -16.57
N VAL A 298 -1.81 -6.44 -17.27
CA VAL A 298 -2.68 -7.51 -16.74
C VAL A 298 -2.11 -8.09 -15.42
N ARG A 299 -0.82 -8.44 -15.39
CA ARG A 299 -0.18 -8.98 -14.19
C ARG A 299 -0.06 -7.95 -13.06
N GLY A 300 0.18 -6.69 -13.39
CA GLY A 300 0.33 -5.63 -12.41
C GLY A 300 -0.97 -5.26 -11.69
N ASN A 301 -2.11 -5.39 -12.37
CA ASN A 301 -3.42 -5.07 -11.79
C ASN A 301 -4.08 -6.26 -11.08
N TRP A 302 -3.87 -7.48 -11.58
CA TRP A 302 -4.63 -8.66 -11.13
C TRP A 302 -3.79 -9.87 -10.79
N GLY A 303 -2.47 -9.76 -10.88
CA GLY A 303 -1.51 -10.76 -10.44
C GLY A 303 -0.86 -10.44 -9.10
N ALA A 304 -0.17 -11.42 -8.53
CA ALA A 304 0.74 -11.21 -7.40
C ALA A 304 1.91 -10.31 -7.85
N PRO A 305 2.50 -9.50 -6.94
CA PRO A 305 3.58 -8.59 -7.29
C PRO A 305 4.77 -9.36 -7.88
N ARG A 306 4.99 -9.19 -9.19
CA ARG A 306 6.09 -9.76 -9.96
C ARG A 306 6.69 -8.71 -10.88
N ALA A 307 7.90 -9.00 -11.37
CA ALA A 307 8.54 -8.15 -12.37
C ALA A 307 7.67 -8.04 -13.64
N PRO A 308 7.66 -6.87 -14.32
CA PRO A 308 7.06 -6.73 -15.64
C PRO A 308 7.60 -7.76 -16.65
N ILE A 309 6.78 -8.14 -17.61
CA ILE A 309 7.22 -8.99 -18.73
C ILE A 309 8.08 -8.13 -19.66
N ALA A 310 9.29 -8.58 -19.94
CA ALA A 310 10.19 -7.91 -20.87
C ALA A 310 9.84 -8.28 -22.33
N ALA A 311 9.95 -7.32 -23.26
CA ALA A 311 9.78 -7.56 -24.70
C ALA A 311 10.69 -8.68 -25.22
N LYS A 312 11.92 -8.77 -24.69
CA LYS A 312 12.86 -9.87 -25.01
C LYS A 312 12.33 -11.26 -24.62
N SER A 313 11.51 -11.37 -23.58
CA SER A 313 10.82 -12.63 -23.26
C SER A 313 9.75 -12.95 -24.30
N VAL A 314 9.02 -11.94 -24.78
CA VAL A 314 8.01 -12.10 -25.83
C VAL A 314 8.66 -12.52 -27.15
N ASP A 315 9.69 -11.80 -27.59
CA ASP A 315 10.48 -12.12 -28.79
C ASP A 315 10.97 -13.57 -28.79
N ARG A 316 11.60 -13.99 -27.68
CA ARG A 316 12.07 -15.37 -27.51
C ARG A 316 10.94 -16.40 -27.65
N VAL A 317 9.79 -16.17 -27.01
CA VAL A 317 8.65 -17.11 -27.10
C VAL A 317 8.05 -17.09 -28.51
N ARG A 318 7.91 -15.91 -29.13
CA ARG A 318 7.42 -15.76 -30.49
C ARG A 318 8.30 -16.49 -31.49
N ALA A 319 9.62 -16.31 -31.40
CA ALA A 319 10.57 -17.03 -32.25
C ALA A 319 10.47 -18.55 -32.07
N ALA A 320 10.36 -19.02 -30.82
CA ALA A 320 10.23 -20.45 -30.51
C ALA A 320 8.90 -21.07 -30.97
N THR A 321 7.88 -20.24 -31.20
CA THR A 321 6.51 -20.68 -31.55
C THR A 321 6.06 -20.19 -32.92
N ARG A 322 7.00 -19.70 -33.75
CA ARG A 322 6.71 -19.02 -35.02
C ARG A 322 5.95 -19.87 -36.04
N GLU A 323 6.17 -21.19 -36.03
CA GLU A 323 5.53 -22.13 -36.95
C GLU A 323 4.14 -22.57 -36.48
N ARG A 324 3.72 -22.13 -35.28
CA ARG A 324 2.43 -22.53 -34.72
C ARG A 324 1.30 -21.75 -35.40
N ALA A 325 0.38 -22.48 -36.02
CA ALA A 325 -0.80 -21.92 -36.67
C ALA A 325 -2.08 -22.03 -35.81
N ASP A 326 -2.13 -23.01 -34.92
CA ASP A 326 -3.31 -23.33 -34.11
C ASP A 326 -3.21 -22.81 -32.66
N TYR A 327 -4.37 -22.64 -32.03
CA TYR A 327 -4.52 -22.34 -30.61
C TYR A 327 -3.71 -23.31 -29.73
N TRP A 328 -3.24 -22.82 -28.60
CA TRP A 328 -2.81 -23.71 -27.52
C TRP A 328 -4.02 -24.43 -26.91
N THR A 329 -3.89 -25.71 -26.60
CA THR A 329 -4.82 -26.34 -25.66
C THR A 329 -4.40 -26.04 -24.23
N VAL A 330 -5.36 -26.08 -23.31
CA VAL A 330 -5.10 -25.93 -21.88
C VAL A 330 -4.09 -26.96 -21.39
N GLU A 331 -4.18 -28.20 -21.87
CA GLU A 331 -3.29 -29.30 -21.50
C GLU A 331 -1.83 -29.00 -21.88
N GLU A 332 -1.59 -28.57 -23.13
CA GLU A 332 -0.24 -28.20 -23.59
C GLU A 332 0.38 -27.06 -22.76
N LEU A 333 -0.44 -26.10 -22.32
CA LEU A 333 0.02 -24.96 -21.53
C LEU A 333 0.32 -25.32 -20.08
N LEU A 334 -0.31 -26.37 -19.55
CA LEU A 334 -0.08 -26.86 -18.19
C LEU A 334 1.15 -27.77 -18.11
N GLU A 335 1.54 -28.42 -19.20
CA GLU A 335 2.79 -29.18 -19.32
C GLU A 335 4.03 -28.28 -19.33
N ASP A 336 3.88 -27.02 -19.75
CA ASP A 336 4.89 -25.98 -19.67
C ASP A 336 5.12 -25.58 -18.20
N ARG A 337 6.18 -26.16 -17.59
CA ARG A 337 6.58 -25.96 -16.19
C ARG A 337 7.28 -24.63 -15.96
#